data_AF-A0A520DXR1-F1
#
_entry.id   AF-A0A520DXR1-F1
#
_cell.length_a   1.000
_cell.length_b   1.000
_cell.length_c   1.000
_cell.angle_alpha   90.00
_cell.angle_beta   90.00
_cell.angle_gamma   90.00
#
_symmetry.space_group_name_H-M   'P 1'
#
loop_
_entity.id
_entity.type
_entity.pdbx_description
1 polymer ?
#
loop_
_entity_poly.entity_id
_entity_poly.type
_entity_poly.pdbx_seq_one_letter_code
_entity_poly.pdbx_strand_id
1 'polypeptide(L)'
;MIIFRLIGESFRFAFDALRQNKMRTMLSLLAITIGIFTIIAVFSAVDTFRGKLQSSVDKLGSNTIYVQKWPWSFGDNYPWWKYMNRPQPSLRDFAALRERMGNAQGITFEISTSDRT
;
A
#
# COMPACT_ATOMS: atom_id res chain seq x y z
N MET A 1 -1.02 42.88 38.56
CA MET A 1 0.36 42.56 38.12
C MET A 1 1.11 41.63 39.09
N ILE A 2 0.42 40.81 39.89
CA ILE A 2 1.05 39.85 40.82
C ILE A 2 1.07 38.44 40.23
N ILE A 3 0.00 38.04 39.53
CA ILE A 3 -0.14 36.72 38.89
C ILE A 3 0.98 36.44 37.88
N PHE A 4 1.33 37.40 37.03
CA PHE A 4 2.39 37.22 36.03
C PHE A 4 3.78 37.02 36.66
N ARG A 5 4.04 37.69 37.79
CA ARG A 5 5.28 37.49 38.57
C ARG A 5 5.28 36.13 39.26
N LEU A 6 4.16 35.73 39.86
CA LEU A 6 4.01 34.46 40.56
C LEU A 6 4.18 33.25 39.62
N ILE A 7 3.64 33.33 38.40
CA ILE A 7 3.82 32.30 37.36
C ILE A 7 5.30 32.21 36.97
N GLY A 8 5.98 33.34 36.78
CA GLY A 8 7.41 33.39 36.47
C GLY A 8 8.29 32.78 37.58
N GLU A 9 7.96 33.07 38.84
CA GLU A 9 8.64 32.52 40.01
C GLU A 9 8.42 31.01 40.15
N SER A 10 7.18 30.55 39.91
CA SER A 10 6.81 29.13 39.93
C SER A 10 7.52 28.33 38.84
N PHE A 11 7.64 28.89 37.63
CA PHE A 11 8.41 28.27 36.54
C PHE A 11 9.89 28.15 36.89
N ARG A 12 10.47 29.19 37.50
CA ARG A 12 11.87 29.19 37.91
C ARG A 12 12.13 28.16 39.02
N PHE A 13 11.22 28.06 39.99
CA PHE A 13 11.26 27.05 41.04
C PHE A 13 11.17 25.62 40.47
N ALA A 14 10.26 25.37 39.52
CA ALA A 14 10.14 24.08 38.86
C ALA A 14 11.42 23.70 38.09
N PHE A 15 12.04 24.67 37.40
CA PHE A 15 13.29 24.44 36.68
C PHE A 15 14.46 24.10 37.61
N ASP A 16 14.55 24.76 38.77
CA ASP A 16 15.57 24.45 39.76
C ASP A 16 15.36 23.06 40.37
N ALA A 17 14.11 22.69 40.67
CA ALA A 17 13.77 21.35 41.17
C ALA A 17 14.14 20.24 40.15
N LEU A 18 13.91 20.48 38.86
CA LEU A 18 14.33 19.58 37.78
C LEU A 18 15.86 19.44 37.71
N ARG A 19 16.58 20.56 37.88
CA ARG A 19 18.05 20.58 37.86
C ARG A 19 18.68 19.95 39.10
N GLN A 20 17.99 19.94 40.24
CA GLN A 20 18.46 19.32 41.48
C GLN A 20 18.45 17.79 41.41
N ASN A 21 17.51 17.20 40.65
CA ASN A 21 17.35 15.74 40.49
C ASN A 21 17.59 15.26 39.04
N LYS A 22 18.69 15.71 38.42
CA LYS A 22 18.99 15.47 36.99
C LYS A 22 18.85 14.01 36.54
N MET A 23 19.30 13.05 37.35
CA MET A 23 19.27 11.63 36.97
C MET A 23 17.82 11.13 36.88
N ARG A 24 16.97 11.47 37.84
CA ARG A 24 15.58 11.03 37.89
C ARG A 24 14.78 11.63 36.73
N THR A 25 14.92 12.94 36.52
CA THR A 25 14.19 13.67 35.47
C THR A 25 14.64 13.27 34.07
N MET A 26 15.93 12.99 33.86
CA MET A 26 16.44 12.48 32.57
C MET A 26 15.91 11.08 32.28
N LEU A 27 15.96 10.15 33.24
CA LEU A 27 15.46 8.79 33.03
C LEU A 27 13.96 8.76 32.76
N SER A 28 13.16 9.56 33.46
CA SER A 28 11.71 9.63 33.22
C SER A 28 11.38 10.23 31.85
N LEU A 29 12.08 11.31 31.45
CA LEU A 29 11.89 11.93 30.14
C LEU A 29 12.30 10.99 29.00
N LEU A 30 13.42 10.27 29.16
CA LEU A 30 13.91 9.31 28.19
C LEU A 30 12.94 8.14 28.03
N ALA A 31 12.40 7.61 29.13
CA ALA A 31 11.38 6.54 29.08
C ALA A 31 10.14 6.95 28.29
N ILE A 32 9.59 8.14 28.55
CA ILE A 32 8.41 8.65 27.84
C ILE A 32 8.73 8.89 26.36
N THR A 33 9.91 9.44 26.06
CA THR A 33 10.35 9.72 24.68
C THR A 33 10.47 8.43 23.88
N ILE A 34 11.12 7.39 24.43
CA ILE A 34 11.25 6.09 23.77
C ILE A 34 9.87 5.44 23.60
N GLY A 35 8.98 5.54 24.59
CA GLY A 35 7.63 5.00 24.51
C GLY A 35 6.82 5.57 23.35
N ILE A 36 6.74 6.91 23.29
CA ILE A 36 6.01 7.61 22.21
C ILE A 36 6.66 7.34 20.85
N PHE A 37 8.00 7.38 20.78
CA PHE A 37 8.74 7.10 19.55
C PHE A 37 8.44 5.69 19.01
N THR A 38 8.43 4.68 19.88
CA THR A 38 8.19 3.29 19.49
C THR A 38 6.79 3.10 18.91
N ILE A 39 5.77 3.70 19.54
CA ILE A 39 4.39 3.64 19.06
C ILE A 39 4.30 4.25 17.66
N ILE A 40 4.79 5.49 17.48
CA ILE A 40 4.74 6.18 16.18
C ILE A 40 5.52 5.41 15.10
N ALA A 41 6.69 4.88 15.44
CA ALA A 41 7.53 4.12 14.50
C ALA A 41 6.82 2.86 14.00
N VAL A 42 6.20 2.08 14.89
CA VAL A 42 5.46 0.85 14.52
C VAL A 42 4.25 1.20 13.65
N PHE A 43 3.46 2.20 14.04
CA PHE A 43 2.32 2.65 13.23
C PHE A 43 2.76 3.06 11.83
N SER A 44 3.79 3.91 11.72
CA SER A 44 4.32 4.34 10.43
C SER A 44 4.85 3.17 9.59
N ALA A 45 5.54 2.20 10.20
CA ALA A 45 6.06 1.03 9.48
C ALA A 45 4.92 0.15 8.94
N VAL A 46 3.88 -0.07 9.74
CA VAL A 46 2.71 -0.85 9.34
C VAL A 46 1.94 -0.15 8.22
N ASP A 47 1.72 1.16 8.34
CA ASP A 47 0.97 1.93 7.34
C ASP A 47 1.72 1.99 6.00
N THR A 48 3.04 2.22 6.05
CA THR A 48 3.86 2.18 4.83
C THR A 48 3.90 0.80 4.20
N PHE A 49 3.93 -0.26 4.99
CA PHE A 49 3.89 -1.64 4.48
C PHE A 49 2.54 -1.94 3.82
N ARG A 50 1.42 -1.58 4.47
CA ARG A 50 0.07 -1.70 3.87
C ARG A 50 -0.03 -0.95 2.55
N GLY A 51 0.40 0.31 2.51
CA GLY A 51 0.36 1.12 1.29
C GLY A 51 1.20 0.52 0.16
N LYS A 52 2.40 0.01 0.46
CA LYS A 52 3.29 -0.63 -0.52
C LYS A 52 2.73 -1.96 -1.03
N LEU A 53 2.15 -2.76 -0.14
CA LEU A 53 1.52 -4.02 -0.52
C LEU A 53 0.30 -3.77 -1.42
N GLN A 54 -0.59 -2.86 -1.02
CA GLN A 54 -1.74 -2.46 -1.83
C GLN A 54 -1.30 -1.97 -3.21
N SER A 55 -0.32 -1.07 -3.26
CA SER A 55 0.21 -0.56 -4.54
C SER A 55 0.84 -1.65 -5.41
N SER A 56 1.50 -2.64 -4.81
CA SER A 56 2.11 -3.76 -5.55
C SER A 56 1.05 -4.71 -6.09
N VAL A 57 -0.01 -4.98 -5.31
CA VAL A 57 -1.17 -5.77 -5.74
C VAL A 57 -1.95 -5.02 -6.83
N ASP A 58 -2.15 -3.71 -6.70
CA ASP A 58 -2.85 -2.90 -7.70
C ASP A 58 -2.08 -2.84 -9.02
N LYS A 59 -0.74 -2.77 -8.98
CA LYS A 59 0.11 -2.91 -10.16
C LYS A 59 -0.05 -4.26 -10.86
N LEU A 60 -0.39 -5.31 -10.11
CA LEU A 60 -0.64 -6.65 -10.65
C LEU A 60 -2.08 -6.82 -11.17
N GLY A 61 -3.05 -6.03 -10.69
CA GLY A 61 -4.46 -6.41 -10.83
C GLY A 61 -5.49 -5.33 -11.20
N SER A 62 -5.14 -4.04 -11.25
CA SER A 62 -6.20 -3.01 -11.37
C SER A 62 -6.48 -2.51 -12.79
N ASN A 63 -5.50 -2.50 -13.70
CA ASN A 63 -5.65 -1.81 -14.99
C ASN A 63 -5.29 -2.66 -16.23
N THR A 64 -5.25 -3.99 -16.08
CA THR A 64 -4.91 -4.92 -17.16
C THR A 64 -6.09 -5.84 -17.45
N ILE A 65 -6.65 -5.74 -18.65
CA ILE A 65 -7.75 -6.62 -19.10
C ILE A 65 -7.14 -7.78 -19.90
N TYR A 66 -7.35 -9.01 -19.43
CA TYR A 66 -6.93 -10.22 -20.13
C TYR A 66 -8.06 -10.75 -21.03
N VAL A 67 -7.78 -10.95 -22.31
CA VAL A 67 -8.71 -11.54 -23.28
C VAL A 67 -8.14 -12.88 -23.74
N GLN A 68 -8.72 -13.98 -23.25
CA GLN A 68 -8.26 -15.33 -23.55
C GLN A 68 -9.45 -16.29 -23.67
N LYS A 69 -9.26 -17.40 -24.40
CA LYS A 69 -10.32 -18.40 -24.62
C LYS A 69 -10.81 -19.03 -23.32
N TRP A 70 -9.89 -19.36 -22.42
CA TRP A 70 -10.15 -20.07 -21.18
C TRP A 70 -10.22 -19.09 -20.01
N PRO A 71 -11.34 -19.03 -19.26
CA PRO A 71 -11.45 -18.14 -18.13
C PRO A 71 -10.54 -18.60 -16.98
N TRP A 72 -10.11 -17.64 -16.14
CA TRP A 72 -9.34 -17.90 -14.93
C TRP A 72 -10.15 -18.62 -13.85
N SER A 73 -11.48 -18.48 -13.90
CA SER A 73 -12.44 -19.19 -13.05
C SER A 73 -13.64 -19.62 -13.88
N PHE A 74 -14.04 -20.88 -13.75
CA PHE A 74 -15.24 -21.40 -14.39
C PHE A 74 -16.45 -21.02 -13.53
N GLY A 75 -17.35 -20.20 -14.07
CA GLY A 75 -18.58 -19.84 -13.37
C GLY A 75 -19.58 -21.01 -13.33
N ASP A 76 -20.21 -21.25 -12.18
CA ASP A 76 -21.18 -22.35 -11.94
C ASP A 76 -22.37 -22.39 -12.91
N ASN A 77 -22.73 -21.26 -13.52
CA ASN A 77 -23.94 -21.12 -14.36
C ASN A 77 -23.67 -20.98 -15.86
N TYR A 78 -22.47 -21.30 -16.36
CA TYR A 78 -22.15 -21.15 -17.78
C TYR A 78 -22.02 -22.51 -18.50
N PRO A 79 -22.87 -22.81 -19.51
CA PRO A 79 -22.84 -24.09 -20.23
C PRO A 79 -21.47 -24.37 -20.87
N TRP A 80 -20.92 -25.56 -20.63
CA TRP A 80 -19.58 -25.95 -21.07
C TRP A 80 -19.39 -25.87 -22.60
N TRP A 81 -20.41 -26.23 -23.38
CA TRP A 81 -20.38 -26.14 -24.84
C TRP A 81 -20.08 -24.72 -25.34
N LYS A 82 -20.54 -23.69 -24.62
CA LYS A 82 -20.29 -22.29 -24.97
C LYS A 82 -18.84 -21.89 -24.73
N TYR A 83 -18.13 -22.50 -23.79
CA TYR A 83 -16.69 -22.29 -23.62
C TYR A 83 -15.90 -22.94 -24.76
N MET A 84 -16.30 -24.14 -25.15
CA MET A 84 -15.59 -24.89 -26.19
C MET A 84 -15.71 -24.23 -27.57
N ASN A 85 -16.89 -23.67 -27.87
CA ASN A 85 -17.16 -22.96 -29.12
C ASN A 85 -16.53 -21.55 -29.20
N ARG A 86 -15.83 -21.09 -28.16
CA ARG A 86 -15.11 -19.80 -28.22
C ARG A 86 -13.94 -19.92 -29.20
N PRO A 87 -13.85 -19.04 -30.22
CA PRO A 87 -12.69 -19.00 -31.10
C PRO A 87 -11.44 -18.62 -30.30
N GLN A 88 -10.28 -19.09 -30.74
CA GLN A 88 -9.00 -18.69 -30.14
C GLN A 88 -8.66 -17.26 -30.61
N PRO A 89 -8.21 -16.37 -29.72
CA PRO A 89 -7.76 -15.04 -30.11
C PRO A 89 -6.63 -15.15 -31.13
N SER A 90 -6.79 -14.50 -32.29
CA SER A 90 -5.81 -14.51 -33.36
C SER A 90 -5.04 -13.18 -33.44
N LEU A 91 -3.90 -13.18 -34.13
CA LEU A 91 -3.11 -11.96 -34.37
C LEU A 91 -3.91 -10.89 -35.15
N ARG A 92 -4.91 -11.29 -35.94
CA ARG A 92 -5.81 -10.36 -36.65
C ARG A 92 -6.72 -9.61 -35.67
N ASP A 93 -7.18 -10.28 -34.61
CA ASP A 93 -8.01 -9.67 -33.57
C ASP A 93 -7.20 -8.65 -32.77
N PHE A 94 -5.92 -8.94 -32.52
CA PHE A 94 -4.99 -7.99 -31.91
C PHE A 94 -4.83 -6.71 -32.76
N ALA A 95 -4.65 -6.84 -34.08
CA ALA A 95 -4.53 -5.69 -34.97
C ALA A 95 -5.81 -4.84 -35.00
N ALA A 96 -6.97 -5.49 -35.07
CA ALA A 96 -8.27 -4.81 -35.05
C ALA A 96 -8.56 -4.11 -33.70
N LEU A 97 -8.16 -4.72 -32.59
CA LEU A 97 -8.25 -4.12 -31.25
C LEU A 97 -7.32 -2.91 -31.14
N ARG A 98 -6.09 -3.01 -31.64
CA ARG A 98 -5.11 -1.90 -31.64
C ARG A 98 -5.61 -0.67 -32.39
N GLU A 99 -6.29 -0.85 -33.50
CA GLU A 99 -6.82 0.26 -34.30
C GLU A 99 -8.04 0.93 -33.63
N ARG A 100 -8.85 0.16 -32.89
CA ARG A 100 -10.09 0.64 -32.27
C ARG A 100 -9.91 1.17 -30.84
N MET A 101 -8.84 0.76 -30.15
CA MET A 101 -8.60 1.10 -28.76
C MET A 101 -7.82 2.42 -28.63
N GLY A 102 -8.54 3.54 -28.54
CA GLY A 102 -7.92 4.87 -28.35
C GLY A 102 -7.45 5.18 -26.92
N ASN A 103 -7.96 4.45 -25.91
CA ASN A 103 -7.71 4.72 -24.48
C ASN A 103 -6.74 3.72 -23.82
N ALA A 104 -6.26 2.73 -24.56
CA ALA A 104 -5.36 1.72 -24.00
C ALA A 104 -3.91 2.23 -24.05
N GLN A 105 -3.22 2.21 -22.90
CA GLN A 105 -1.80 2.61 -22.81
C GLN A 105 -0.87 1.64 -23.55
N GLY A 106 -1.30 0.39 -23.74
CA GLY A 106 -0.58 -0.63 -24.49
C GLY A 106 -1.44 -1.88 -24.66
N ILE A 107 -1.24 -2.60 -25.76
CA ILE A 107 -1.87 -3.88 -26.02
C ILE A 107 -0.74 -4.84 -26.38
N THR A 108 -0.73 -6.01 -25.76
CA THR A 108 0.23 -7.07 -26.05
C THR A 108 -0.50 -8.33 -26.48
N PHE A 109 0.12 -9.12 -27.36
CA PHE A 109 -0.35 -10.45 -27.73
C PHE A 109 0.63 -11.48 -27.17
N GLU A 110 0.16 -12.29 -26.24
CA GLU A 110 0.96 -13.33 -25.60
C GLU A 110 0.64 -14.69 -26.22
N ILE A 111 1.68 -15.42 -26.63
CA ILE A 111 1.58 -16.81 -27.05
C ILE A 111 2.38 -17.63 -26.04
N SER A 112 1.69 -18.42 -25.22
CA SER A 112 2.36 -19.41 -24.37
C SER A 112 2.68 -20.64 -25.23
N THR A 113 3.94 -20.77 -25.65
CA THR A 113 4.45 -22.03 -26.18
C THR A 113 4.82 -22.93 -25.00
N SER A 114 4.13 -24.07 -24.86
CA SER A 114 4.52 -25.07 -23.88
C SER A 114 5.74 -25.79 -24.44
N ASP A 115 6.94 -25.41 -23.99
CA ASP A 115 8.14 -26.20 -24.20
C ASP A 115 7.96 -27.53 -23.44
N ARG A 116 7.55 -28.56 -24.18
CA ARG A 116 7.58 -29.94 -23.72
C ARG A 116 9.01 -30.45 -23.87
N THR A 117 9.80 -30.32 -22.79
CA THR A 117 10.86 -31.29 -22.47
C THR A 117 10.35 -32.25 -21.40
#